data_AF-A0A2V9KPG7-F1
#
_entry.id   AF-A0A2V9KPG7-F1
#
_cell.length_a   1.000
_cell.length_b   1.000
_cell.length_c   1.000
_cell.angle_alpha   90.00
_cell.angle_beta   90.00
_cell.angle_gamma   90.00
#
_symmetry.space_group_name_H-M   'P 1'
#
loop_
_entity.id
_entity.type
_entity.pdbx_description
1 polymer ?
#
loop_
_entity_poly.entity_id
_entity_poly.type
_entity_poly.pdbx_seq_one_letter_code
_entity_poly.pdbx_strand_id
1 'polypeptide(L)'
;MGQRTVNGKKILWSRGNGWAFAGIARVLEYLPKNNHSRPGYVDIFVRQAGELIKRQGADGMWRANLDDPNEFPDPESSGTGFFCFGLAWGINQGFLNRQEYLPAVKKAWRGLTQNVSREAKFFGGS
;
A
#
# COMPACT_ATOMS: atom_id res chain seq x y z
N MET A 1 24.07 1.96 -5.16
CA MET A 1 23.87 1.01 -6.27
C MET A 1 22.51 0.36 -6.07
N GLY A 2 21.53 0.63 -6.95
CA GLY A 2 20.18 0.07 -6.83
C GLY A 2 20.10 -1.26 -7.55
N GLN A 3 19.74 -2.33 -6.83
CA GLN A 3 19.47 -3.62 -7.44
C GLN A 3 18.31 -3.47 -8.44
N ARG A 4 18.54 -3.98 -9.65
CA ARG A 4 17.56 -4.03 -10.74
C ARG A 4 17.07 -5.47 -10.88
N THR A 5 15.82 -5.65 -11.26
CA THR A 5 15.28 -6.98 -11.61
C THR A 5 15.99 -7.53 -12.84
N VAL A 6 15.80 -8.82 -13.12
CA VAL A 6 16.25 -9.47 -14.36
C VAL A 6 15.71 -8.77 -15.61
N ASN A 7 14.59 -8.03 -15.49
CA ASN A 7 13.98 -7.22 -16.57
C ASN A 7 14.42 -5.75 -16.55
N GLY A 8 15.43 -5.37 -15.75
CA GLY A 8 16.00 -4.02 -15.71
C GLY A 8 15.19 -2.98 -14.93
N LYS A 9 14.12 -3.38 -14.24
CA LYS A 9 13.27 -2.47 -13.44
C LYS A 9 13.79 -2.29 -12.02
N LYS A 10 13.34 -1.24 -11.31
CA LYS A 10 13.73 -1.01 -9.91
C LYS A 10 13.04 -2.03 -9.01
N ILE A 11 13.77 -2.60 -8.05
CA ILE A 11 13.17 -3.43 -7.01
C ILE A 11 12.46 -2.52 -6.01
N LEU A 12 11.14 -2.42 -6.12
CA LEU A 12 10.29 -1.68 -5.18
C LEU A 12 9.47 -2.68 -4.37
N TRP A 13 9.99 -3.01 -3.20
CA TRP A 13 9.41 -4.05 -2.35
C TRP A 13 8.08 -3.60 -1.73
N SER A 14 6.99 -4.30 -2.04
CA SER A 14 5.62 -3.96 -1.60
C SER A 14 5.52 -3.85 -0.07
N ARG A 15 5.94 -4.88 0.67
CA ARG A 15 5.88 -4.87 2.14
C ARG A 15 6.66 -3.70 2.76
N GLY A 16 7.83 -3.37 2.21
CA GLY A 16 8.65 -2.25 2.71
C GLY A 16 7.96 -0.89 2.51
N ASN A 17 7.37 -0.67 1.33
CA ASN A 17 6.59 0.53 1.05
C ASN A 17 5.28 0.55 1.86
N GLY A 18 4.66 -0.61 2.10
CA GLY A 18 3.48 -0.76 2.95
C GLY A 18 3.72 -0.28 4.39
N TRP A 19 4.82 -0.70 5.00
CA TRP A 19 5.22 -0.24 6.33
C TRP A 19 5.47 1.27 6.38
N ALA A 20 6.17 1.84 5.39
CA ALA A 20 6.41 3.27 5.34
C ALA A 20 5.11 4.07 5.20
N PHE A 21 4.22 3.64 4.29
CA PHE A 21 2.96 4.31 4.02
C PHE A 21 2.00 4.27 5.22
N ALA A 22 1.79 3.07 5.80
CA ALA A 22 0.97 2.91 7.00
C ALA A 22 1.60 3.59 8.23
N GLY A 23 2.94 3.61 8.30
CA GLY A 23 3.69 4.34 9.33
C GLY A 23 3.45 5.84 9.28
N ILE A 24 3.46 6.46 8.09
CA ILE A 24 3.17 7.89 7.94
C ILE A 24 1.71 8.20 8.35
N ALA A 25 0.75 7.33 8.01
CA ALA A 25 -0.63 7.48 8.47
C ALA A 25 -0.70 7.50 10.01
N ARG A 26 0.00 6.58 10.69
CA ARG A 26 0.05 6.53 12.16
C ARG A 26 0.76 7.74 12.77
N VAL A 27 1.85 8.23 12.16
CA VAL A 27 2.51 9.46 12.61
C VAL A 27 1.56 10.64 12.53
N LEU A 28 0.89 10.83 11.39
CA LEU A 28 -0.04 11.93 11.17
C LEU A 28 -1.28 11.89 12.09
N GLU A 29 -1.63 10.72 12.63
CA GLU A 29 -2.70 10.52 13.60
C GLU A 29 -2.37 11.13 14.97
N TYR A 30 -1.13 11.02 15.43
CA TYR A 30 -0.69 11.56 16.73
C TYR A 30 0.08 12.88 16.63
N LEU A 31 0.55 13.25 15.44
CA LEU A 31 1.29 14.49 15.25
C LEU A 31 0.35 15.69 15.45
N PRO A 32 0.68 16.64 16.36
CA PRO A 32 -0.14 17.82 16.58
C PRO A 32 -0.44 18.56 15.28
N LYS A 33 -1.69 19.03 15.13
CA LYS A 33 -2.15 19.68 13.88
C LYS A 33 -1.35 20.94 13.52
N ASN A 34 -0.79 21.63 14.52
CA ASN A 34 0.03 22.83 14.39
C ASN A 34 1.54 22.56 14.27
N ASN A 35 1.97 21.30 14.20
CA ASN A 35 3.38 20.96 14.07
C ASN A 35 3.92 21.41 12.69
N HIS A 36 5.07 22.09 12.68
CA HIS A 36 5.69 22.65 11.47
C HIS A 36 6.04 21.58 10.41
N SER A 37 6.37 20.37 10.81
CA SER A 37 6.75 19.28 9.89
C SER A 37 5.54 18.55 9.29
N ARG A 38 4.34 18.76 9.84
CA ARG A 38 3.11 18.04 9.43
C ARG A 38 2.78 18.18 7.94
N PRO A 39 2.87 19.37 7.30
CA PRO A 39 2.60 19.49 5.87
C PRO A 39 3.52 18.62 5.01
N GLY A 40 4.79 18.47 5.39
CA GLY A 40 5.75 17.62 4.68
C GLY A 40 5.35 16.14 4.71
N TYR A 41 4.92 15.64 5.87
CA TYR A 41 4.40 14.27 5.97
C TYR A 41 3.13 14.05 5.14
N VAL A 42 2.23 15.02 5.10
CA VAL A 42 1.02 14.94 4.26
C VAL A 42 1.37 14.90 2.78
N ASP A 43 2.30 15.75 2.31
CA ASP A 43 2.75 15.75 0.91
C ASP A 43 3.37 14.41 0.50
N ILE A 44 4.25 13.85 1.35
CA ILE A 44 4.83 12.52 1.13
C ILE A 44 3.75 11.45 1.06
N PHE A 45 2.79 11.47 1.99
CA PHE A 45 1.68 10.51 2.04
C PHE A 45 0.82 10.57 0.77
N VAL A 46 0.39 11.76 0.36
CA VAL A 46 -0.45 11.94 -0.83
C VAL A 46 0.28 11.52 -2.10
N ARG A 47 1.56 11.85 -2.25
CA ARG A 47 2.39 11.40 -3.38
C ARG A 47 2.50 9.89 -3.45
N GLN A 48 2.76 9.23 -2.32
CA GLN A 48 2.81 7.76 -2.27
C GLN A 48 1.46 7.15 -2.64
N ALA A 49 0.35 7.67 -2.11
CA ALA A 49 -0.98 7.20 -2.46
C ALA A 49 -1.24 7.26 -3.97
N GLY A 50 -0.87 8.37 -4.62
CA GLY A 50 -1.02 8.55 -6.07
C GLY A 50 -0.20 7.55 -6.90
N GLU A 51 1.02 7.21 -6.46
CA GLU A 51 1.84 6.21 -7.16
C GLU A 51 1.38 4.76 -6.91
N LEU A 52 0.82 4.49 -5.73
CA LEU A 52 0.29 3.17 -5.37
C LEU A 52 -0.92 2.80 -6.22
N ILE A 53 -1.89 3.71 -6.40
CA ILE A 53 -3.10 3.39 -7.17
C ILE A 53 -2.80 3.12 -8.65
N LYS A 54 -1.74 3.72 -9.21
CA LYS A 54 -1.27 3.45 -10.58
C LYS A 54 -0.68 2.04 -10.74
N ARG A 55 -0.24 1.42 -9.65
CA ARG A 55 0.44 0.11 -9.62
C ARG A 55 -0.43 -1.01 -9.08
N GLN A 56 -1.70 -0.73 -8.78
CA GLN A 56 -2.63 -1.75 -8.33
C GLN A 56 -2.91 -2.73 -9.47
N GLY A 57 -2.81 -4.03 -9.19
CA GLY A 57 -3.16 -5.08 -10.14
C GLY A 57 -4.65 -5.06 -10.48
N ALA A 58 -5.02 -5.67 -11.61
CA ALA A 58 -6.41 -5.77 -12.04
C ALA A 58 -7.29 -6.56 -11.04
N ASP A 59 -6.67 -7.47 -10.29
CA ASP A 59 -7.28 -8.24 -9.20
C ASP A 59 -7.41 -7.44 -7.88
N GLY A 60 -6.95 -6.19 -7.87
CA GLY A 60 -6.99 -5.30 -6.70
C GLY A 60 -5.82 -5.46 -5.74
N MET A 61 -4.91 -6.40 -5.97
CA MET A 61 -3.77 -6.67 -5.10
C MET A 61 -2.50 -6.01 -5.62
N TRP A 62 -1.53 -5.76 -4.75
CA TRP A 62 -0.17 -5.38 -5.16
C TRP A 62 0.75 -6.61 -5.15
N ARG A 63 1.68 -6.65 -6.11
CA ARG A 63 2.69 -7.71 -6.22
C ARG A 63 3.91 -7.40 -5.37
N ALA A 64 4.68 -8.42 -5.02
CA ALA A 64 5.85 -8.27 -4.16
C ALA A 64 6.85 -7.22 -4.69
N ASN A 65 6.99 -7.13 -6.02
CA ASN A 65 7.66 -6.04 -6.69
C ASN A 65 6.64 -5.11 -7.37
N LEU A 66 6.57 -3.86 -6.91
CA LEU A 66 5.60 -2.87 -7.39
C LEU A 66 5.87 -2.38 -8.82
N ASP A 67 7.12 -2.47 -9.29
CA ASP A 67 7.52 -2.01 -10.62
C ASP A 67 7.58 -3.16 -11.64
N ASP A 68 7.76 -4.40 -11.15
CA ASP A 68 7.84 -5.61 -11.96
C ASP A 68 6.88 -6.72 -11.47
N PRO A 69 5.57 -6.58 -11.75
CA PRO A 69 4.57 -7.54 -11.29
C PRO A 69 4.73 -8.95 -11.90
N ASN A 70 5.55 -9.12 -12.94
CA ASN A 70 5.79 -10.40 -13.60
C ASN A 70 6.94 -11.20 -12.95
N GLU A 71 7.79 -10.55 -12.15
CA GLU A 71 8.90 -11.22 -11.46
C GLU A 71 8.37 -12.12 -10.33
N PHE A 72 7.35 -11.64 -9.61
CA PHE A 72 6.63 -12.39 -8.59
C PHE A 72 5.12 -12.15 -8.80
N PRO A 73 4.47 -12.97 -9.65
CA PRO A 73 3.08 -12.75 -10.06
C PRO A 73 2.08 -13.07 -8.94
N ASP A 74 2.51 -13.76 -7.89
CA ASP A 74 1.67 -14.09 -6.76
C ASP A 74 1.28 -12.82 -5.98
N PRO A 75 -0.02 -12.66 -5.65
CA PRO A 75 -0.50 -11.51 -4.89
C PRO A 75 0.14 -11.50 -3.49
N GLU A 76 0.58 -10.32 -3.05
CA GLU A 76 1.22 -10.16 -1.76
C GLU A 76 0.22 -9.54 -0.75
N SER A 77 -0.31 -10.40 0.12
CA SER A 77 -1.43 -10.06 1.01
C SER A 77 -1.07 -9.03 2.09
N SER A 78 0.16 -9.02 2.62
CA SER A 78 0.52 -8.12 3.73
C SER A 78 0.71 -6.67 3.30
N GLY A 79 1.46 -6.42 2.22
CA GLY A 79 1.59 -5.08 1.63
C GLY A 79 0.26 -4.56 1.10
N THR A 80 -0.55 -5.40 0.46
CA THR A 80 -1.91 -5.03 0.04
C THR A 80 -2.78 -4.61 1.24
N GLY A 81 -2.67 -5.31 2.38
CA GLY A 81 -3.32 -4.93 3.63
C GLY A 81 -2.92 -3.53 4.12
N PHE A 82 -1.61 -3.25 4.16
CA PHE A 82 -1.11 -1.93 4.57
C PHE A 82 -1.55 -0.81 3.63
N PHE A 83 -1.52 -1.02 2.32
CA PHE A 83 -1.98 -0.04 1.35
C PHE A 83 -3.48 0.20 1.46
N CYS A 84 -4.28 -0.86 1.59
CA CYS A 84 -5.72 -0.77 1.79
C CYS A 84 -6.06 0.06 3.04
N PHE A 85 -5.39 -0.22 4.17
CA PHE A 85 -5.55 0.54 5.41
C PHE A 85 -5.19 2.02 5.23
N GLY A 86 -3.98 2.31 4.71
CA GLY A 86 -3.50 3.68 4.58
C GLY A 86 -4.38 4.51 3.65
N LEU A 87 -4.79 3.95 2.51
CA LEU A 87 -5.68 4.63 1.56
C LEU A 87 -7.05 4.93 2.19
N ALA A 88 -7.65 3.96 2.88
CA ALA A 88 -8.92 4.16 3.57
C ALA A 88 -8.82 5.23 4.67
N TRP A 89 -7.75 5.19 5.46
CA TRP A 89 -7.48 6.17 6.50
C TRP A 89 -7.30 7.58 5.91
N GLY A 90 -6.53 7.72 4.83
CA GLY A 90 -6.29 9.00 4.16
C GLY A 90 -7.56 9.64 3.60
N ILE A 91 -8.50 8.83 3.10
CA ILE A 91 -9.84 9.30 2.70
C ILE A 91 -10.62 9.80 3.93
N ASN A 92 -10.60 9.05 5.03
CA ASN A 92 -11.35 9.41 6.24
C ASN A 92 -10.82 10.68 6.92
N GLN A 93 -9.51 10.95 6.82
CA GLN A 93 -8.90 12.18 7.33
C GLN A 93 -9.02 13.37 6.37
N GLY A 94 -9.54 13.16 5.16
CA GLY A 94 -9.70 14.22 4.14
C GLY A 94 -8.40 14.59 3.41
N PHE A 95 -7.32 13.79 3.53
CA PHE A 95 -6.09 14.02 2.74
C PHE A 95 -6.20 13.49 1.32
N LEU A 96 -7.03 12.48 1.10
CA LEU A 96 -7.23 11.85 -0.20
C LEU A 96 -8.64 12.08 -0.71
N ASN A 97 -8.76 12.40 -2.00
CA ASN A 97 -10.06 12.58 -2.63
C ASN A 97 -10.84 11.26 -2.64
N ARG A 98 -12.02 11.23 -2.02
CA ARG A 98 -12.82 10.00 -1.93
C ARG A 98 -13.16 9.40 -3.29
N GLN A 99 -13.50 10.20 -4.30
CA GLN A 99 -13.92 9.70 -5.61
C GLN A 99 -12.77 9.03 -6.36
N GLU A 100 -11.57 9.59 -6.22
CA GLU A 100 -10.35 9.06 -6.85
C GLU A 100 -9.85 7.78 -6.17
N TYR A 101 -9.82 7.73 -4.83
CA TYR A 101 -9.13 6.66 -4.10
C TYR A 101 -10.04 5.54 -3.60
N LEU A 102 -11.34 5.78 -3.40
CA LEU A 102 -12.27 4.76 -2.91
C LEU A 102 -12.39 3.51 -3.82
N PRO A 103 -12.36 3.63 -5.17
CA PRO A 103 -12.36 2.45 -6.03
C PRO A 103 -11.16 1.52 -5.78
N ALA A 104 -9.97 2.08 -5.55
CA ALA A 104 -8.76 1.30 -5.26
C ALA A 104 -8.88 0.56 -3.92
N VAL A 105 -9.38 1.23 -2.89
CA VAL A 105 -9.64 0.61 -1.56
C VAL A 105 -10.62 -0.55 -1.68
N LYS A 106 -11.74 -0.36 -2.38
CA LYS A 106 -12.75 -1.42 -2.56
C LYS A 106 -12.20 -2.64 -3.30
N LYS A 107 -11.39 -2.43 -4.34
CA LYS A 107 -10.71 -3.51 -5.07
C LYS A 107 -9.72 -4.26 -4.18
N ALA A 108 -8.90 -3.55 -3.41
CA ALA A 108 -7.95 -4.13 -2.47
C ALA A 108 -8.66 -4.98 -1.40
N TRP A 109 -9.72 -4.45 -0.79
CA TRP A 109 -10.53 -5.18 0.17
C TRP A 109 -11.13 -6.45 -0.40
N ARG A 110 -11.65 -6.40 -1.63
CA ARG A 110 -12.17 -7.57 -2.33
C ARG A 110 -11.09 -8.61 -2.60
N GLY A 111 -9.93 -8.20 -3.10
CA GLY A 111 -8.79 -9.09 -3.32
C GLY A 111 -8.31 -9.77 -2.04
N LEU A 112 -8.20 -9.01 -0.95
CA LEU A 112 -7.81 -9.53 0.36
C LEU A 112 -8.81 -10.55 0.90
N THR A 113 -10.11 -10.22 0.90
CA THR A 113 -11.15 -11.12 1.44
C THR A 113 -11.29 -12.40 0.62
N GLN A 114 -11.03 -12.35 -0.68
CA GLN A 114 -10.99 -13.54 -1.54
C GLN A 114 -9.75 -14.41 -1.29
N ASN A 115 -8.57 -13.81 -1.06
CA ASN A 115 -7.33 -14.56 -0.78
C ASN A 115 -7.26 -15.11 0.64
N VAL A 116 -7.74 -14.39 1.65
CA VAL A 116 -7.81 -14.86 3.04
C VAL A 116 -8.72 -16.09 3.17
N SER A 117 -9.75 -16.22 2.32
CA SER A 117 -10.58 -17.43 2.26
C SER A 117 -9.85 -18.67 1.74
N ARG A 118 -8.76 -18.50 0.97
CA ARG A 118 -7.91 -19.59 0.46
C ARG A 118 -6.70 -19.88 1.36
N GLU A 119 -6.20 -18.90 2.10
CA GLU A 119 -4.97 -18.97 2.90
C GLU A 119 -5.20 -18.96 4.42
N ALA A 120 -6.30 -19.55 4.91
CA ALA A 120 -6.53 -19.75 6.34
C ALA A 120 -5.57 -20.80 6.96
N LYS A 121 -4.26 -20.65 6.75
CA LYS A 121 -3.17 -21.32 7.46
C LYS A 121 -2.24 -20.26 8.01
N PHE A 122 -2.53 -19.81 9.22
CA PHE A 122 -1.48 -19.38 10.14
C PHE A 122 -0.69 -20.63 10.51
N PHE A 123 0.51 -20.83 9.95
CA PHE A 123 1.45 -21.80 10.50
C PHE A 123 2.00 -21.24 11.82
N GLY A 124 1.20 -21.36 12.88
CA GLY A 124 1.68 -21.39 14.25
C GLY A 124 2.33 -22.76 14.48
N GLY A 125 3.57 -22.74 14.97
CA GLY A 125 4.41 -23.92 15.10
C GLY A 125 3.88 -24.99 16.05
N SER A 126 4.36 -26.19 15.78
CA SER A 126 4.63 -27.28 16.73
C SER A 126 5.74 -28.12 16.12
#